data_AF-A0A522P5W1-F1
#
_entry.id   AF-A0A522P5W1-F1
#
_cell.length_a   1.000
_cell.length_b   1.000
_cell.length_c   1.000
_cell.angle_alpha   90.00
_cell.angle_beta   90.00
_cell.angle_gamma   90.00
#
_symmetry.space_group_name_H-M   'P 1'
#
loop_
_entity.id
_entity.type
_entity.pdbx_description
1 polymer ?
#
loop_
_entity_poly.entity_id
_entity_poly.type
_entity_poly.pdbx_seq_one_letter_code
_entity_poly.pdbx_strand_id
1 'polypeptide(L)'
;MHAEAGQTADFDVAARTSLRLGIAYGQNMWLNIPGDLMRVRATDLRHLARQVAAVRSEHPGCDVLADINVAIAGDARSARSALEKRTDLPADNTLLYVGTPVGLAGLVADLYALHITDGAVLIPLLGRETLELIRNEVVPELQTFLPVPRTR
;
A
#
# COMPACT_ATOMS: atom_id res chain seq x y z
N MET A 1 -37.56 -0.60 16.06
CA MET A 1 -36.67 0.53 15.73
C MET A 1 -35.26 0.05 16.01
N HIS A 2 -34.55 -0.39 14.97
CA HIS A 2 -33.24 -1.02 15.07
C HIS A 2 -32.19 0.06 15.36
N ALA A 3 -31.49 -0.06 16.49
CA ALA A 3 -30.28 0.72 16.78
C ALA A 3 -29.08 -0.19 16.51
N GLU A 4 -28.20 0.32 15.66
CA GLU A 4 -27.07 -0.38 15.06
C GLU A 4 -25.99 -0.73 16.10
N ALA A 5 -25.50 -1.97 16.00
CA ALA A 5 -24.37 -2.46 16.78
C ALA A 5 -23.07 -1.80 16.29
N GLY A 6 -22.65 -0.73 16.96
CA GLY A 6 -21.28 -0.22 16.87
C GLY A 6 -20.36 -1.08 17.71
N GLN A 7 -19.82 -2.16 17.12
CA GLN A 7 -18.80 -2.99 17.75
C GLN A 7 -17.47 -2.22 17.79
N THR A 8 -17.24 -1.46 18.85
CA THR A 8 -15.92 -0.91 19.19
C THR A 8 -15.11 -2.04 19.83
N ALA A 9 -14.29 -2.70 19.04
CA ALA A 9 -13.29 -3.62 19.57
C ALA A 9 -12.10 -2.80 20.08
N ASP A 10 -12.04 -2.74 21.42
CA ASP A 10 -10.87 -2.42 22.23
C ASP A 10 -9.68 -3.27 21.77
N PHE A 11 -8.60 -2.62 21.31
CA PHE A 11 -7.36 -3.31 21.01
C PHE A 11 -6.18 -2.62 21.68
N ASP A 12 -5.69 -3.35 22.67
CA ASP A 12 -4.53 -3.16 23.51
C ASP A 12 -3.28 -2.69 22.74
N VAL A 13 -2.65 -1.67 23.32
CA VAL A 13 -1.56 -0.88 22.77
C VAL A 13 -0.21 -1.60 22.94
N ALA A 14 0.00 -2.72 22.23
CA ALA A 14 1.25 -3.49 22.31
C ALA A 14 1.76 -4.13 20.99
N ALA A 15 1.27 -3.71 19.81
CA ALA A 15 1.71 -4.26 18.52
C ALA A 15 2.09 -3.16 17.51
N ARG A 16 3.26 -2.53 17.69
CA ARG A 16 3.81 -1.55 16.73
C ARG A 16 4.47 -2.17 15.48
N THR A 17 4.10 -3.38 15.06
CA THR A 17 4.79 -4.08 13.96
C THR A 17 3.87 -4.96 13.11
N SER A 18 2.90 -4.35 12.44
CA SER A 18 2.16 -5.00 11.35
C SER A 18 2.13 -4.04 10.16
N LEU A 19 2.71 -4.45 9.03
CA LEU A 19 2.71 -3.66 7.79
C LEU A 19 1.26 -3.28 7.41
N ARG A 20 1.02 -1.99 7.18
CA ARG A 20 -0.30 -1.49 6.76
C ARG A 20 -0.44 -1.51 5.25
N LEU A 21 -1.36 -2.31 4.73
CA LEU A 21 -1.63 -2.39 3.30
C LEU A 21 -3.04 -1.91 3.01
N GLY A 22 -3.13 -0.89 2.16
CA GLY A 22 -4.38 -0.40 1.60
C GLY A 22 -4.49 -0.68 0.11
N ILE A 23 -5.72 -0.77 -0.39
CA ILE A 23 -6.02 -0.81 -1.82
C ILE A 23 -7.08 0.24 -2.08
N ALA A 24 -6.83 1.16 -3.01
CA ALA A 24 -7.78 2.21 -3.40
C ALA A 24 -8.18 2.04 -4.88
N TYR A 25 -9.45 1.72 -5.12
CA TYR A 25 -9.99 1.52 -6.47
C TYR A 25 -11.31 2.27 -6.66
N GLY A 26 -11.33 3.22 -7.59
CA GLY A 26 -12.47 4.12 -7.78
C GLY A 26 -12.69 4.96 -6.53
N GLN A 27 -13.90 4.87 -5.95
CA GLN A 27 -14.25 5.56 -4.70
C GLN A 27 -14.05 4.69 -3.46
N ASN A 28 -13.63 3.43 -3.64
CA ASN A 28 -13.52 2.46 -2.57
C ASN A 28 -12.07 2.36 -2.11
N MET A 29 -11.88 2.32 -0.79
CA MET A 29 -10.59 2.06 -0.17
C MET A 29 -10.76 0.95 0.87
N TRP A 30 -9.96 -0.09 0.73
CA TRP A 30 -9.86 -1.17 1.70
C TRP A 30 -8.51 -1.09 2.39
N LEU A 31 -8.51 -1.30 3.71
CA LEU A 31 -7.32 -1.27 4.54
C LEU A 31 -7.27 -2.53 5.38
N ASN A 32 -6.09 -3.15 5.52
CA ASN A 32 -5.95 -4.37 6.30
C ASN A 32 -6.16 -4.15 7.81
N ILE A 33 -5.80 -2.97 8.33
CA ILE A 33 -5.82 -2.63 9.75
C ILE A 33 -6.38 -1.21 9.91
N PRO A 34 -7.53 -1.01 10.60
CA PRO A 34 -8.07 0.32 10.84
C PRO A 34 -7.13 1.15 11.73
N GLY A 35 -7.23 2.48 11.67
CA GLY A 35 -6.44 3.37 12.51
C GLY A 35 -6.30 4.77 11.93
N ASP A 36 -5.74 5.67 12.74
CA ASP A 36 -5.39 7.02 12.29
C ASP A 36 -4.15 6.95 11.40
N LEU A 37 -4.31 7.41 10.16
CA LEU A 37 -3.29 7.25 9.15
C LEU A 37 -3.24 8.45 8.22
N MET A 38 -2.04 8.70 7.71
CA MET A 38 -1.77 9.77 6.76
C MET A 38 -1.24 9.19 5.46
N ARG A 39 -1.89 9.54 4.35
CA ARG A 39 -1.47 9.13 3.01
C ARG A 39 -0.54 10.19 2.44
N VAL A 40 0.61 9.74 1.94
CA VAL A 40 1.60 10.60 1.28
C VAL A 40 1.74 10.20 -0.18
N ARG A 41 1.83 11.21 -1.05
CA ARG A 41 2.03 11.03 -2.49
C ARG A 41 3.36 11.64 -2.87
N ALA A 42 4.21 10.87 -3.51
CA ALA A 42 5.52 11.33 -3.94
C ALA A 42 5.82 10.83 -5.35
N THR A 43 6.70 11.53 -6.04
CA THR A 43 7.18 11.21 -7.40
C THR A 43 8.30 10.17 -7.39
N ASP A 44 9.04 10.09 -6.30
CA ASP A 44 10.21 9.24 -6.13
C ASP A 44 10.44 8.94 -4.63
N LEU A 45 11.29 7.96 -4.34
CA LEU A 45 11.54 7.48 -2.98
C LEU A 45 12.21 8.54 -2.08
N ARG A 46 13.02 9.44 -2.64
CA ARG A 46 13.66 10.51 -1.84
C ARG A 46 12.62 11.53 -1.43
N HIS A 47 11.75 11.91 -2.36
CA HIS A 47 10.63 12.79 -2.06
C HIS A 47 9.66 12.14 -1.06
N LEU A 48 9.39 10.84 -1.21
CA LEU A 48 8.58 10.09 -0.25
C LEU A 48 9.17 10.15 1.15
N ALA A 49 10.44 9.80 1.32
CA ALA A 49 11.10 9.81 2.63
C ALA A 49 11.07 11.19 3.29
N ARG A 50 11.23 12.26 2.50
CA ARG A 50 11.12 13.64 3.00
C ARG A 50 9.71 13.98 3.49
N GLN A 51 8.68 13.62 2.72
CA GLN A 51 7.30 13.87 3.12
C GLN A 51 6.91 13.05 4.35
N VAL A 52 7.32 11.79 4.42
CA VAL A 52 7.06 10.95 5.60
C VAL A 52 7.72 11.55 6.84
N ALA A 53 8.97 12.01 6.74
CA ALA A 53 9.65 12.66 7.85
C ALA A 53 8.93 13.94 8.31
N ALA A 54 8.42 14.75 7.37
CA ALA A 54 7.64 15.95 7.69
C ALA A 54 6.32 15.59 8.41
N VAL A 55 5.54 14.67 7.84
CA VAL A 55 4.26 14.21 8.43
C VAL A 55 4.48 13.62 9.82
N ARG A 56 5.53 12.80 10.01
CA ARG A 56 5.86 12.24 11.33
C ARG A 56 6.24 13.31 12.35
N SER A 57 6.84 14.41 11.92
CA SER A 57 7.17 15.54 12.80
C SER A 57 5.93 16.36 13.17
N GLU A 58 4.97 16.50 12.25
CA GLU A 58 3.73 17.26 12.46
C GLU A 58 2.66 16.46 13.22
N HIS A 59 2.59 15.16 12.95
CA HIS A 59 1.59 14.23 13.47
C HIS A 59 2.26 13.02 14.14
N PRO A 60 2.89 13.21 15.31
CA PRO A 60 3.52 12.11 16.02
C PRO A 60 2.47 11.07 16.43
N GLY A 61 2.67 9.82 16.02
CA GLY A 61 1.80 8.70 16.37
C GLY A 61 0.78 8.28 15.30
N CYS A 62 0.71 9.01 14.17
CA CYS A 62 -0.01 8.55 12.98
C CYS A 62 0.85 7.59 12.14
N ASP A 63 0.24 6.57 11.57
CA ASP A 63 0.90 5.71 10.59
C ASP A 63 0.92 6.38 9.21
N VAL A 64 2.06 6.33 8.53
CA VAL A 64 2.23 6.99 7.23
C VAL A 64 2.27 5.96 6.11
N LEU A 65 1.33 6.04 5.17
CA LEU A 65 1.21 5.13 4.03
C LEU A 65 1.55 5.84 2.72
N ALA A 66 2.40 5.21 1.90
CA ALA A 66 2.70 5.70 0.56
C ALA A 66 1.61 5.32 -0.44
N ASP A 67 1.10 6.30 -1.18
CA ASP A 67 0.30 6.05 -2.37
C ASP A 67 1.20 5.56 -3.51
N ILE A 68 0.85 4.40 -4.09
CA ILE A 68 1.57 3.80 -5.20
C ILE A 68 0.57 3.42 -6.28
N ASN A 69 0.70 4.02 -7.45
CA ASN A 69 0.06 3.59 -8.68
C ASN A 69 0.71 2.29 -9.17
N VAL A 70 -0.13 1.29 -9.45
CA VAL A 70 0.33 -0.08 -9.73
C VAL A 70 -0.14 -0.53 -11.11
N ALA A 71 0.81 -0.94 -11.94
CA ALA A 71 0.57 -1.68 -13.16
C ALA A 71 1.35 -3.01 -13.11
N ILE A 72 0.64 -4.10 -12.81
CA ILE A 72 1.23 -5.44 -12.71
C ILE A 72 0.59 -6.42 -13.67
N ALA A 73 1.39 -7.38 -14.11
CA ALA A 73 0.99 -8.54 -14.90
C ALA A 73 1.91 -9.72 -14.55
N GLY A 74 1.66 -10.90 -15.11
CA GLY A 74 2.50 -12.08 -14.89
C GLY A 74 3.98 -11.87 -15.27
N ASP A 75 4.26 -10.91 -16.15
CA ASP A 75 5.61 -10.46 -16.45
C ASP A 75 5.68 -8.93 -16.66
N ALA A 76 6.88 -8.38 -16.46
CA ALA A 76 7.09 -6.93 -16.49
C ALA A 76 6.97 -6.33 -17.90
N ARG A 77 7.11 -7.11 -18.98
CA ARG A 77 6.92 -6.61 -20.36
C ARG A 77 5.43 -6.44 -20.64
N SER A 78 4.61 -7.42 -20.25
CA SER A 78 3.15 -7.35 -20.35
C SER A 78 2.58 -6.19 -19.55
N ALA A 79 3.07 -5.98 -18.32
CA ALA A 79 2.66 -4.84 -17.49
C ALA A 79 2.94 -3.49 -18.16
N ARG A 80 4.14 -3.31 -18.74
CA ARG A 80 4.50 -2.10 -19.50
C ARG A 80 3.62 -1.91 -20.71
N SER A 81 3.43 -2.96 -21.52
CA SER A 81 2.61 -2.88 -22.74
C SER A 81 1.15 -2.55 -22.42
N ALA A 82 0.60 -3.08 -21.33
CA ALA A 82 -0.75 -2.75 -20.89
C ALA A 82 -0.86 -1.29 -20.44
N LEU A 83 0.18 -0.77 -19.78
CA LEU A 83 0.23 0.62 -19.34
C LEU A 83 0.33 1.61 -20.51
N GLU A 84 1.16 1.31 -21.52
CA GLU A 84 1.32 2.14 -22.71
C GLU A 84 0.03 2.28 -23.53
N LYS A 85 -0.87 1.30 -23.43
CA LYS A 85 -2.19 1.32 -24.09
C LYS A 85 -3.19 2.24 -23.39
N ARG A 86 -2.91 2.68 -22.16
CA ARG A 86 -3.78 3.63 -21.44
C ARG A 86 -3.51 5.06 -21.89
N THR A 87 -4.57 5.82 -22.07
CA THR A 87 -4.53 7.24 -22.43
C THR A 87 -4.87 8.17 -21.26
N ASP A 88 -5.35 7.60 -20.16
CA ASP A 88 -5.95 8.30 -19.02
C ASP A 88 -5.12 8.18 -17.74
N LEU A 89 -3.79 8.14 -17.82
CA LEU A 89 -2.95 7.94 -16.63
C LEU A 89 -3.12 9.07 -15.60
N PRO A 90 -3.23 8.75 -14.30
CA PRO A 90 -3.28 9.77 -13.25
C PRO A 90 -1.97 10.58 -13.25
N ALA A 91 -2.09 11.88 -12.99
CA ALA A 91 -0.99 12.84 -13.05
C ALA A 91 0.24 12.41 -12.22
N ASP A 92 1.42 12.81 -12.71
CA ASP A 92 2.80 12.41 -12.35
C ASP A 92 3.24 12.59 -10.89
N ASN A 93 2.34 12.84 -9.95
CA ASN A 93 2.66 13.17 -8.55
C ASN A 93 2.59 11.97 -7.58
N THR A 94 2.45 10.75 -8.09
CA THR A 94 2.36 9.53 -7.28
C THR A 94 3.31 8.47 -7.82
N LEU A 95 3.93 7.69 -6.93
CA LEU A 95 4.88 6.65 -7.29
C LEU A 95 4.21 5.67 -8.24
N LEU A 96 4.90 5.33 -9.32
CA LEU A 96 4.43 4.36 -10.29
C LEU A 96 5.31 3.11 -10.22
N TYR A 97 4.70 1.98 -9.88
CA TYR A 97 5.31 0.67 -10.01
C TYR A 97 4.78 -0.05 -11.25
N VAL A 98 5.70 -0.50 -12.10
CA VAL A 98 5.39 -1.31 -13.29
C VAL A 98 6.23 -2.58 -13.27
N GLY A 99 5.58 -3.73 -13.16
CA GLY A 99 6.33 -4.98 -13.03
C GLY A 99 5.47 -6.20 -12.71
N THR A 100 6.01 -7.08 -11.88
CA THR A 100 5.34 -8.31 -11.44
C THR A 100 4.75 -8.15 -10.03
N PRO A 101 3.76 -8.99 -9.67
CA PRO A 101 3.23 -9.07 -8.31
C PRO A 101 4.31 -9.29 -7.24
N VAL A 102 5.22 -10.24 -7.48
CA VAL A 102 6.35 -10.56 -6.58
C VAL A 102 7.24 -9.33 -6.35
N GLY A 103 7.60 -8.61 -7.41
CA GLY A 103 8.44 -7.42 -7.28
C GLY A 103 7.72 -6.27 -6.55
N LEU A 104 6.39 -6.18 -6.66
CA LEU A 104 5.61 -5.19 -5.91
C LEU A 104 5.61 -5.53 -4.41
N ALA A 105 5.40 -6.80 -4.07
CA ALA A 105 5.46 -7.28 -2.70
C ALA A 105 6.83 -6.99 -2.08
N GLY A 106 7.92 -7.28 -2.81
CA GLY A 106 9.28 -6.95 -2.40
C GLY A 106 9.49 -5.45 -2.17
N LEU A 107 9.03 -4.59 -3.10
CA LEU A 107 9.11 -3.14 -2.93
C LEU A 107 8.40 -2.66 -1.66
N VAL A 108 7.17 -3.12 -1.42
CA VAL A 108 6.39 -2.72 -0.24
C VAL A 108 7.05 -3.23 1.04
N ALA A 109 7.59 -4.44 1.03
CA ALA A 109 8.35 -4.99 2.14
C ALA A 109 9.63 -4.19 2.41
N ASP A 110 10.36 -3.77 1.37
CA ASP A 110 11.57 -2.96 1.51
C ASP A 110 11.27 -1.57 2.07
N LEU A 111 10.19 -0.90 1.61
CA LEU A 111 9.79 0.39 2.16
C LEU A 111 9.49 0.31 3.66
N TYR A 112 8.85 -0.79 4.07
CA TYR A 112 8.55 -1.07 5.47
C TYR A 112 9.83 -1.42 6.27
N ALA A 113 10.66 -2.32 5.76
CA ALA A 113 11.89 -2.75 6.42
C ALA A 113 12.90 -1.59 6.59
N LEU A 114 13.00 -0.72 5.60
CA LEU A 114 13.80 0.50 5.64
C LEU A 114 13.17 1.62 6.48
N HIS A 115 12.00 1.38 7.09
CA HIS A 115 11.24 2.35 7.89
C HIS A 115 10.93 3.66 7.14
N ILE A 116 10.89 3.60 5.80
CA ILE A 116 10.55 4.73 4.95
C ILE A 116 9.07 5.06 5.14
N THR A 117 8.20 4.06 5.20
CA THR A 117 6.77 4.18 5.49
C THR A 117 6.31 3.06 6.41
N ASP A 118 5.15 3.24 7.04
CA ASP A 118 4.50 2.21 7.85
C ASP A 118 3.68 1.22 6.98
N GLY A 119 3.59 1.53 5.68
CA GLY A 119 2.77 0.79 4.74
C GLY A 119 2.64 1.46 3.37
N ALA A 120 1.73 0.93 2.56
CA ALA A 120 1.42 1.47 1.24
C ALA A 120 -0.08 1.33 0.91
N VAL A 121 -0.60 2.27 0.13
CA VAL A 121 -1.90 2.19 -0.53
C VAL A 121 -1.67 1.93 -2.01
N LEU A 122 -2.09 0.75 -2.47
CA LEU A 122 -1.96 0.32 -3.85
C LEU A 122 -3.16 0.82 -4.68
N ILE A 123 -2.88 1.51 -5.78
CA ILE A 123 -3.87 2.10 -6.68
C ILE A 123 -3.76 1.38 -8.03
N PRO A 124 -4.63 0.40 -8.33
CA PRO A 124 -4.51 -0.39 -9.55
C PRO A 124 -4.87 0.43 -10.80
N LEU A 125 -3.93 0.54 -11.73
CA LEU A 125 -4.07 1.30 -12.97
C LEU A 125 -4.67 0.49 -14.13
N LEU A 126 -4.47 -0.83 -14.20
CA LEU A 126 -5.01 -1.63 -15.32
C LEU A 126 -6.42 -2.18 -15.01
N GLY A 127 -7.14 -1.53 -14.09
CA GLY A 127 -8.50 -1.90 -13.72
C GLY A 127 -8.57 -3.12 -12.79
N ARG A 128 -9.65 -3.90 -12.93
CA ARG A 128 -9.94 -5.02 -12.02
C ARG A 128 -8.93 -6.16 -12.11
N GLU A 129 -8.28 -6.36 -13.25
CA GLU A 129 -7.26 -7.41 -13.41
C GLU A 129 -6.08 -7.18 -12.45
N THR A 130 -5.60 -5.93 -12.34
CA THR A 130 -4.57 -5.58 -11.35
C THR A 130 -5.06 -5.77 -9.92
N LEU A 131 -6.32 -5.47 -9.63
CA LEU A 131 -6.91 -5.70 -8.31
C LEU A 131 -6.89 -7.18 -7.92
N GLU A 132 -7.28 -8.07 -8.84
CA GLU A 132 -7.24 -9.52 -8.63
C GLU A 132 -5.80 -10.03 -8.44
N LEU A 133 -4.84 -9.53 -9.24
CA LEU A 133 -3.42 -9.85 -9.06
C LEU A 133 -2.88 -9.38 -7.70
N ILE A 134 -3.28 -8.19 -7.24
CA ILE A 134 -2.91 -7.70 -5.92
C ILE A 134 -3.42 -8.67 -4.84
N ARG A 135 -4.69 -9.07 -4.93
CA ARG A 135 -5.33 -9.94 -3.94
C ARG A 135 -4.75 -11.35 -3.96
N ASN A 136 -4.55 -11.93 -5.13
CA ASN A 136 -4.24 -13.36 -5.30
C ASN A 136 -2.73 -13.63 -5.31
N GLU A 137 -1.89 -12.64 -5.65
CA GLU A 137 -0.44 -12.84 -5.75
C GLU A 137 0.33 -11.89 -4.82
N VAL A 138 0.06 -10.58 -4.84
CA VAL A 138 0.85 -9.62 -4.05
C VAL A 138 0.68 -9.85 -2.55
N VAL A 139 -0.55 -10.03 -2.08
CA VAL A 139 -0.83 -10.23 -0.64
C VAL A 139 -0.16 -11.51 -0.10
N PRO A 140 -0.32 -12.69 -0.73
CA PRO A 140 0.40 -13.89 -0.31
C PRO A 140 1.93 -13.77 -0.37
N GLU A 141 2.46 -13.16 -1.43
CA GLU A 141 3.92 -12.95 -1.55
C GLU A 141 4.44 -12.03 -0.45
N LEU A 142 3.71 -10.96 -0.13
CA LEU A 142 4.08 -10.03 0.93
C LEU A 142 4.17 -10.72 2.29
N GLN A 143 3.30 -11.69 2.57
CA GLN A 143 3.36 -12.49 3.80
C GLN A 143 4.62 -13.37 3.88
N THR A 144 5.22 -13.71 2.74
CA THR A 144 6.50 -14.45 2.69
C THR A 144 7.69 -13.55 2.98
N PHE A 145 7.62 -12.28 2.59
CA PHE A 145 8.67 -11.29 2.87
C PHE A 145 8.63 -10.74 4.30
N LEU A 146 7.44 -10.69 4.91
CA LEU A 146 7.29 -10.20 6.27
C LEU A 146 7.64 -11.31 7.26
N PRO A 147 8.58 -11.08 8.20
CA PRO A 147 8.90 -12.07 9.22
C PRO A 147 7.65 -12.33 10.07
N VAL A 148 7.20 -13.59 10.13
CA VAL A 148 6.12 -14.00 11.03
C VAL A 148 6.55 -13.63 12.46
N PRO A 149 5.76 -12.88 13.23
CA PRO A 149 6.10 -12.60 14.62
C PRO A 149 6.25 -13.94 15.35
N ARG A 150 7.47 -14.25 15.78
CA ARG A 150 7.71 -15.40 16.65
C ARG A 150 7.06 -15.07 17.98
N THR A 151 5.86 -15.58 18.19
CA THR A 151 5.20 -15.63 19.49
C THR A 151 6.15 -16.31 20.46
N ARG A 152 6.60 -15.58 21.49
CA ARG A 152 7.39 -16.10 22.58
C ARG A 152 6.58 -16.00 23.86
#